data_AF-A0A6A5GIL7-F1
#
_entry.id   AF-A0A6A5GIL7-F1
#
_cell.length_a   1.000
_cell.length_b   1.000
_cell.length_c   1.000
_cell.angle_alpha   90.00
_cell.angle_beta   90.00
_cell.angle_gamma   90.00
#
_symmetry.space_group_name_H-M   'P 1'
#
loop_
_entity.id
_entity.type
_entity.pdbx_description
1 polymer ?
#
loop_
_entity_poly.entity_id
_entity_poly.type
_entity_poly.pdbx_seq_one_letter_code
_entity_poly.pdbx_strand_id
1 'polypeptide(L)'
;MITIETYIVGPDDCVLFYPFKQLLQFHSQLFKDTNLLIREPNVRKINRNVMELLQITHGVKIKAPDDLLDTAHELEFRNVVRYCELQMIQEEYEEMFVFHYFRSAAEYNLNHYLAHLLKHVGGAGNLAAILLKLDIEELSSEYMKQCTKYFLENL
;
A
#
# COMPACT_ATOMS: atom_id res chain seq x y z
N MET A 1 1.62 -7.25 20.75
CA MET A 1 0.15 -7.42 20.78
C MET A 1 -0.45 -6.32 19.94
N ILE A 2 -1.45 -6.66 19.12
CA ILE A 2 -2.23 -5.67 18.37
C ILE A 2 -3.64 -5.71 18.93
N THR A 3 -4.13 -4.56 19.39
CA THR A 3 -5.48 -4.38 19.91
C THR A 3 -6.25 -3.49 18.95
N ILE A 4 -7.45 -3.92 18.56
CA ILE A 4 -8.33 -3.13 17.70
C ILE A 4 -9.62 -2.82 18.48
N GLU A 5 -9.93 -1.53 18.63
CA GLU A 5 -11.09 -1.01 19.35
C GLU A 5 -12.05 -0.25 18.42
N THR A 6 -13.37 -0.38 18.65
CA THR A 6 -14.39 0.43 17.98
C THR A 6 -14.55 1.81 18.61
N TYR A 7 -14.76 2.83 17.79
CA TYR A 7 -15.20 4.15 18.27
C TYR A 7 -16.69 4.21 18.63
N ILE A 8 -17.50 3.25 18.17
CA ILE A 8 -18.94 3.23 18.42
C ILE A 8 -19.16 2.63 19.81
N VAL A 9 -19.71 3.45 20.72
CA VAL A 9 -19.97 3.13 22.12
C VAL A 9 -20.98 1.97 22.23
N GLY A 10 -20.47 0.75 22.19
CA GLY A 10 -21.15 -0.50 22.54
C GLY A 10 -20.11 -1.42 23.22
N PRO A 11 -20.49 -2.28 24.18
CA PRO A 11 -19.55 -2.78 25.17
C PRO A 11 -18.50 -3.81 24.69
N ASP A 12 -18.56 -4.32 23.45
CA ASP A 12 -17.97 -5.64 23.17
C ASP A 12 -17.23 -5.86 21.84
N ASP A 13 -16.97 -4.85 21.01
CA ASP A 13 -16.25 -5.08 19.74
C ASP A 13 -14.75 -4.73 19.85
N CYS A 14 -14.04 -5.37 20.79
CA CYS A 14 -12.57 -5.36 20.85
C CYS A 14 -12.02 -6.70 20.38
N VAL A 15 -11.10 -6.68 19.40
CA VAL A 15 -10.44 -7.90 18.91
C VAL A 15 -8.95 -7.83 19.21
N LEU A 16 -8.46 -8.87 19.88
CA LEU A 16 -7.06 -9.03 20.26
C LEU A 16 -6.38 -10.03 19.33
N PHE A 17 -5.28 -9.58 18.72
CA PHE A 17 -4.40 -10.45 17.96
C PHE A 17 -3.12 -10.72 18.74
N TYR A 18 -2.73 -11.99 18.76
CA TYR A 18 -1.53 -12.48 19.44
C TYR A 18 -0.47 -13.00 18.44
N PRO A 19 0.00 -12.18 17.49
CA PRO A 19 1.08 -12.58 16.60
C PRO A 19 2.40 -12.68 17.37
N PHE A 20 3.34 -13.44 16.81
CA PHE A 20 4.66 -13.62 17.41
C PHE A 20 5.44 -12.29 17.41
N LYS A 21 5.76 -11.75 18.59
CA LYS A 21 6.34 -10.40 18.75
C LYS A 21 7.62 -10.21 17.93
N GLN A 22 8.51 -11.19 17.94
CA GLN A 22 9.79 -11.10 17.21
C GLN A 22 9.56 -11.00 15.70
N LEU A 23 8.52 -11.65 15.18
CA LEU A 23 8.18 -11.59 13.76
C LEU A 23 7.62 -10.21 13.39
N LEU A 24 6.74 -9.65 14.22
CA LEU A 24 6.26 -8.27 14.00
C LEU A 24 7.42 -7.27 13.99
N GLN A 25 8.32 -7.38 14.97
CA GLN A 25 9.50 -6.52 15.08
C GLN A 25 10.47 -6.66 13.91
N PHE A 26 10.53 -7.86 13.32
CA PHE A 26 11.33 -8.11 12.13
C PHE A 26 10.76 -7.39 10.90
N HIS A 27 9.43 -7.37 10.76
CA HIS A 27 8.77 -6.82 9.57
C HIS A 27 8.35 -5.34 9.68
N SER A 28 8.16 -4.81 10.89
CA SER A 28 7.78 -3.42 11.12
C SER A 28 8.45 -2.85 12.38
N GLN A 29 9.05 -1.67 12.23
CA GLN A 29 9.78 -1.00 13.31
C GLN A 29 8.85 -0.49 14.41
N LEU A 30 7.58 -0.23 14.10
CA LEU A 30 6.57 0.24 15.04
C LEU A 30 6.38 -0.71 16.23
N PHE A 31 6.69 -2.00 16.07
CA PHE A 31 6.50 -3.02 17.10
C PHE A 31 7.73 -3.28 17.96
N LYS A 32 8.83 -2.54 17.77
CA LYS A 32 10.05 -2.69 18.60
C LYS A 32 9.76 -2.44 20.08
N ASP A 33 9.13 -1.31 20.39
CA ASP A 33 9.02 -0.85 21.77
C ASP A 33 7.58 -0.85 22.32
N THR A 34 6.58 -1.03 21.46
CA THR A 34 5.17 -0.75 21.83
C THR A 34 4.22 -1.84 21.36
N ASN A 35 3.14 -2.05 22.14
CA ASN A 35 1.94 -2.71 21.65
C ASN A 35 1.07 -1.67 20.94
N LEU A 36 0.51 -2.01 19.78
CA LEU A 36 -0.27 -1.06 19.00
C LEU A 36 -1.76 -1.16 19.35
N LEU A 37 -2.35 -0.01 19.64
CA LEU A 37 -3.80 0.16 19.72
C LEU A 37 -4.29 0.88 18.47
N ILE A 38 -5.14 0.21 17.69
CA ILE A 38 -5.79 0.76 16.50
C ILE A 38 -7.24 1.07 16.89
N ARG A 39 -7.68 2.30 16.71
CA ARG A 39 -9.07 2.72 16.97
C ARG A 39 -9.73 3.04 15.65
N GLU A 40 -10.85 2.38 15.33
CA GLU A 40 -11.55 2.62 14.06
C GLU A 40 -13.08 2.51 14.16
N PRO A 41 -13.85 3.24 13.33
CA PRO A 41 -15.29 3.19 13.33
C PRO A 41 -15.83 1.90 12.70
N ASN A 42 -15.03 1.18 11.89
CA ASN A 42 -15.40 -0.08 11.25
C ASN A 42 -14.44 -1.21 11.64
N VAL A 43 -14.63 -1.74 12.85
CA VAL A 43 -13.81 -2.82 13.42
C VAL A 43 -13.79 -4.08 12.54
N ARG A 44 -14.90 -4.44 11.89
CA ARG A 44 -14.93 -5.65 11.04
C ARG A 44 -13.99 -5.55 9.83
N LYS A 45 -13.98 -4.40 9.16
CA LYS A 45 -13.12 -4.16 7.99
C LYS A 45 -11.65 -4.20 8.39
N ILE A 46 -11.26 -3.43 9.41
CA ILE A 46 -9.87 -3.38 9.88
C ILE A 46 -9.40 -4.73 10.47
N ASN A 47 -10.28 -5.48 11.15
CA ASN A 47 -9.95 -6.81 11.65
C ASN A 47 -9.58 -7.77 10.53
N ARG A 48 -10.31 -7.69 9.41
CA ARG A 48 -10.03 -8.51 8.23
C ARG A 48 -8.66 -8.13 7.66
N ASN A 49 -8.40 -6.84 7.45
CA ASN A 49 -7.13 -6.36 6.91
C ASN A 49 -5.97 -6.74 7.82
N VAL A 50 -6.09 -6.57 9.14
CA VAL A 50 -5.04 -6.95 10.09
C VAL A 50 -4.83 -8.46 10.09
N MET A 51 -5.89 -9.27 10.00
CA MET A 51 -5.76 -10.72 9.88
C MET A 51 -5.00 -11.11 8.59
N GLU A 52 -5.36 -10.57 7.44
CA GLU A 52 -4.74 -10.88 6.15
C GLU A 52 -3.30 -10.33 6.09
N LEU A 53 -3.04 -9.13 6.63
CA LEU A 53 -1.71 -8.56 6.83
C LEU A 53 -0.82 -9.53 7.61
N LEU A 54 -1.32 -10.04 8.74
CA LEU A 54 -0.58 -10.99 9.56
C LEU A 54 -0.34 -12.29 8.79
N GLN A 55 -1.34 -12.84 8.11
CA GLN A 55 -1.16 -14.06 7.31
C GLN A 55 -0.09 -13.89 6.21
N ILE A 56 -0.14 -12.80 5.44
CA ILE A 56 0.84 -12.50 4.38
C ILE A 56 2.23 -12.29 4.99
N THR A 57 2.31 -11.63 6.14
CA THR A 57 3.57 -11.46 6.88
C THR A 57 4.21 -12.80 7.23
N HIS A 58 3.40 -13.81 7.54
CA HIS A 58 3.87 -15.17 7.80
C HIS A 58 4.10 -16.01 6.52
N GLY A 59 4.01 -15.39 5.33
CA GLY A 59 4.28 -16.03 4.04
C GLY A 59 3.10 -16.76 3.42
N VAL A 60 1.89 -16.60 3.96
CA VAL A 60 0.67 -17.15 3.35
C VAL A 60 0.37 -16.38 2.06
N LYS A 61 0.12 -17.10 0.96
CA LYS A 61 -0.20 -16.52 -0.34
C LYS A 61 -1.72 -16.44 -0.53
N ILE A 62 -2.30 -15.29 -0.21
CA ILE A 62 -3.73 -14.99 -0.39
C ILE A 62 -3.89 -13.73 -1.25
N LYS A 63 -5.04 -13.56 -1.92
CA LYS A 63 -5.34 -12.30 -2.62
C LYS A 63 -5.42 -11.18 -1.58
N ALA A 64 -4.63 -10.12 -1.79
CA ALA A 64 -4.68 -8.93 -0.96
C ALA A 64 -6.01 -8.20 -1.23
N PRO A 65 -6.77 -7.82 -0.20
CA PRO A 65 -7.83 -6.84 -0.35
C PRO A 65 -7.28 -5.51 -0.87
N ASP A 66 -8.10 -4.77 -1.58
CA ASP A 66 -7.74 -3.48 -2.17
C ASP A 66 -7.26 -2.47 -1.12
N ASP A 67 -7.85 -2.53 0.08
CA ASP A 67 -7.56 -1.65 1.23
C ASP A 67 -6.46 -2.17 2.16
N LEU A 68 -5.87 -3.34 1.87
CA LEU A 68 -4.76 -3.87 2.66
C LEU A 68 -3.49 -3.02 2.49
N LEU A 69 -3.30 -2.41 1.32
CA LEU A 69 -2.13 -1.58 1.04
C LEU A 69 -2.02 -0.41 2.01
N ASP A 70 -3.14 0.26 2.31
CA ASP A 70 -3.22 1.37 3.27
C ASP A 70 -2.75 0.91 4.64
N THR A 71 -3.37 -0.15 5.17
CA THR A 71 -3.03 -0.71 6.47
C THR A 71 -1.57 -1.18 6.54
N ALA A 72 -1.06 -1.82 5.49
CA ALA A 72 0.32 -2.28 5.43
C ALA A 72 1.33 -1.12 5.40
N HIS A 73 0.99 -0.04 4.68
CA HIS A 73 1.81 1.16 4.60
C HIS A 73 1.84 1.91 5.94
N GLU A 74 0.68 2.18 6.53
CA GLU A 74 0.55 2.84 7.85
C GLU A 74 1.25 2.07 8.96
N LEU A 75 1.18 0.74 8.92
CA LEU A 75 1.83 -0.13 9.89
C LEU A 75 3.29 -0.48 9.54
N GLU A 76 3.84 0.14 8.50
CA GLU A 76 5.23 -0.04 8.01
C GLU A 76 5.63 -1.49 7.68
N PHE A 77 4.68 -2.35 7.30
CA PHE A 77 4.96 -3.71 6.84
C PHE A 77 5.42 -3.72 5.38
N ARG A 78 6.68 -3.32 5.17
CA ARG A 78 7.27 -3.19 3.82
C ARG A 78 7.21 -4.47 2.99
N ASN A 79 7.26 -5.64 3.63
CA ASN A 79 7.10 -6.93 2.97
C ASN A 79 5.68 -7.13 2.42
N VAL A 80 4.66 -6.66 3.15
CA VAL A 80 3.26 -6.74 2.72
C VAL A 80 2.97 -5.69 1.64
N VAL A 81 3.48 -4.46 1.78
CA VAL A 81 3.43 -3.43 0.72
C VAL A 81 4.02 -3.98 -0.59
N ARG A 82 5.20 -4.61 -0.50
CA ARG A 82 5.84 -5.25 -1.65
C ARG A 82 5.02 -6.40 -2.24
N TYR A 83 4.32 -7.15 -1.40
CA TYR A 83 3.44 -8.22 -1.84
C TYR A 83 2.22 -7.68 -2.58
N CYS A 84 1.57 -6.62 -2.06
CA CYS A 84 0.47 -5.93 -2.73
C CYS A 84 0.92 -5.36 -4.08
N GLU A 85 2.09 -4.70 -4.13
CA GLU A 85 2.68 -4.16 -5.36
C GLU A 85 2.82 -5.24 -6.44
N LEU A 86 3.26 -6.45 -6.07
CA LEU A 86 3.40 -7.57 -7.00
C LEU A 86 2.05 -8.07 -7.52
N GLN A 87 0.99 -8.04 -6.70
CA GLN A 87 -0.36 -8.39 -7.16
C GLN A 87 -0.88 -7.34 -8.14
N MET A 88 -0.71 -6.05 -7.84
CA MET A 88 -1.11 -4.96 -8.75
C MET A 88 -0.41 -5.06 -10.12
N ILE A 89 0.86 -5.47 -10.17
CA ILE A 89 1.59 -5.71 -11.43
C ILE A 89 1.01 -6.88 -12.23
N GLN A 90 0.35 -7.84 -11.57
CA GLN A 90 -0.27 -9.01 -12.20
C GLN A 90 -1.71 -8.75 -12.66
N GLU A 91 -2.33 -7.67 -12.17
CA GLU A 91 -3.68 -7.27 -12.57
C GLU A 91 -3.69 -6.66 -13.97
N GLU A 92 -4.85 -6.72 -14.62
CA GLU A 92 -5.02 -6.16 -15.96
C GLU A 92 -4.99 -4.63 -15.90
N TYR A 93 -4.19 -4.03 -16.76
CA TYR A 93 -4.12 -2.57 -16.87
C TYR A 93 -5.35 -2.05 -17.61
N GLU A 94 -6.17 -1.27 -16.91
CA GLU A 94 -7.34 -0.61 -17.49
C GLU A 94 -7.08 0.90 -17.69
N GLU A 95 -7.07 1.35 -18.95
CA GLU A 95 -6.80 2.76 -19.31
C GLU A 95 -7.72 3.75 -18.58
N MET A 96 -8.97 3.35 -18.30
CA MET A 96 -9.94 4.18 -17.57
C MET A 96 -9.45 4.58 -16.17
N PHE A 97 -8.64 3.75 -15.53
CA PHE A 97 -8.14 3.95 -14.17
C PHE A 97 -6.69 4.42 -14.11
N VAL A 98 -6.09 4.81 -15.25
CA VAL A 98 -4.66 5.19 -15.33
C VAL A 98 -4.25 6.21 -14.26
N PHE A 99 -5.05 7.26 -14.06
CA PHE A 99 -4.73 8.28 -13.06
C PHE A 99 -4.70 7.70 -11.64
N HIS A 100 -5.64 6.81 -11.30
CA HIS A 100 -5.70 6.16 -10.00
C HIS A 100 -4.46 5.29 -9.77
N TYR A 101 -4.01 4.53 -10.77
CA TYR A 101 -2.81 3.71 -10.65
C TYR A 101 -1.55 4.54 -10.40
N PHE A 102 -1.36 5.62 -11.17
CA PHE A 102 -0.21 6.52 -10.98
C PHE A 102 -0.25 7.25 -9.64
N ARG A 103 -1.44 7.63 -9.17
CA ARG A 103 -1.65 8.22 -7.84
C ARG A 103 -1.28 7.23 -6.74
N SER A 104 -1.77 5.99 -6.78
CA SER A 104 -1.40 4.96 -5.80
C SER A 104 0.09 4.68 -5.83
N ALA A 105 0.70 4.59 -7.02
CA ALA A 105 2.15 4.40 -7.12
C ALA A 105 2.96 5.52 -6.46
N ALA A 106 2.47 6.77 -6.53
CA ALA A 106 3.07 7.91 -5.86
C ALA A 106 2.87 7.85 -4.35
N GLU A 107 1.62 7.68 -3.91
CA GLU A 107 1.20 7.70 -2.50
C GLU A 107 1.93 6.65 -1.66
N TYR A 108 2.08 5.43 -2.17
CA TYR A 108 2.76 4.33 -1.46
C TYR A 108 4.20 4.09 -1.93
N ASN A 109 4.77 4.97 -2.76
CA ASN A 109 6.13 4.84 -3.30
C ASN A 109 6.42 3.50 -4.00
N LEU A 110 5.47 3.02 -4.81
CA LEU A 110 5.52 1.72 -5.50
C LEU A 110 6.36 1.80 -6.78
N ASN A 111 7.69 1.89 -6.61
CA ASN A 111 8.61 2.14 -7.72
C ASN A 111 8.62 1.05 -8.81
N HIS A 112 8.24 -0.19 -8.51
CA HIS A 112 8.22 -1.26 -9.51
C HIS A 112 6.87 -1.29 -10.22
N TYR A 113 5.79 -0.94 -9.50
CA TYR A 113 4.50 -0.72 -10.12
C TYR A 113 4.54 0.49 -11.05
N LEU A 114 5.18 1.61 -10.65
CA LEU A 114 5.42 2.76 -11.53
C LEU A 114 6.14 2.34 -12.82
N ALA A 115 7.22 1.58 -12.71
CA ALA A 115 7.96 1.07 -13.87
C ALA A 115 7.08 0.18 -14.78
N HIS A 116 6.11 -0.54 -14.21
CA HIS A 116 5.12 -1.29 -14.97
C HIS A 116 4.11 -0.36 -15.66
N LEU A 117 3.57 0.63 -14.94
CA LEU A 117 2.60 1.61 -15.48
C LEU A 117 3.18 2.45 -16.62
N LEU A 118 4.44 2.87 -16.51
CA LEU A 118 5.13 3.62 -17.56
C LEU A 118 5.21 2.85 -18.89
N LYS A 119 5.21 1.51 -18.86
CA LYS A 119 5.16 0.71 -20.11
C LYS A 119 3.80 0.77 -20.80
N HIS A 120 2.74 1.13 -20.09
CA HIS A 120 1.36 1.11 -20.56
C HIS A 120 0.74 2.50 -20.73
N VAL A 121 1.35 3.55 -20.17
CA VAL A 121 0.83 4.92 -20.19
C VAL A 121 0.72 5.52 -21.61
N GLY A 122 1.38 4.92 -22.60
CA GLY A 122 1.29 5.32 -24.00
C GLY A 122 2.40 6.29 -24.40
N GLY A 123 2.06 7.53 -24.76
CA GLY A 123 3.05 8.54 -25.15
C GLY A 123 3.45 9.47 -24.00
N ALA A 124 4.55 10.21 -24.18
CA ALA A 124 4.98 11.26 -23.24
C ALA A 124 3.86 12.27 -22.90
N GLY A 125 3.01 12.62 -23.88
CA GLY A 125 1.86 13.50 -23.64
C GLY A 125 0.86 12.98 -22.60
N ASN A 126 0.63 11.66 -22.56
CA ASN A 126 -0.26 11.04 -21.57
C ASN A 126 0.34 11.12 -20.17
N LEU A 127 1.64 10.80 -20.04
CA LEU A 127 2.34 10.93 -18.76
C LEU A 127 2.34 12.39 -18.27
N ALA A 128 2.57 13.35 -19.14
CA ALA A 128 2.51 14.77 -18.79
C ALA A 128 1.13 15.17 -18.26
N ALA A 129 0.04 14.70 -18.90
CA ALA A 129 -1.32 14.97 -18.45
C ALA A 129 -1.64 14.35 -17.08
N ILE A 130 -1.03 13.21 -16.74
CA ILE A 130 -1.14 12.58 -15.42
C ILE A 130 -0.37 13.38 -14.38
N LEU A 131 0.89 13.73 -14.67
CA LEU A 131 1.75 14.48 -13.74
C LEU A 131 1.19 15.87 -13.41
N LEU A 132 0.53 16.55 -14.36
CA LEU A 132 -0.16 17.82 -14.12
C LEU A 132 -1.32 17.73 -13.11
N LYS A 133 -1.87 16.53 -12.92
CA LYS A 133 -2.95 16.26 -11.96
C LYS A 133 -2.42 15.74 -10.62
N LEU A 134 -1.16 15.29 -10.58
CA LEU A 134 -0.49 14.91 -9.35
C LEU A 134 0.17 16.14 -8.74
N ASP A 135 0.32 16.14 -7.42
CA ASP A 135 1.12 17.15 -6.75
C ASP A 135 2.61 16.82 -6.93
N ILE A 136 3.24 17.42 -7.95
CA ILE A 136 4.62 17.12 -8.35
C ILE A 136 5.61 17.40 -7.22
N GLU A 137 5.31 18.36 -6.34
CA GLU A 137 6.19 18.74 -5.23
C GLU A 137 6.28 17.65 -4.15
N GLU A 138 5.23 16.84 -4.02
CA GLU A 138 5.15 15.74 -3.05
C GLU A 138 5.65 14.39 -3.63
N LEU A 139 5.96 14.33 -4.93
CA LEU A 139 6.46 13.10 -5.56
C LEU A 139 7.88 12.78 -5.09
N SER A 140 8.12 11.51 -4.77
CA SER A 140 9.44 11.08 -4.36
C SER A 140 10.47 11.23 -5.49
N SER A 141 11.72 11.48 -5.11
CA SER A 141 12.80 11.65 -6.08
C SER A 141 12.97 10.44 -7.01
N GLU A 142 12.66 9.23 -6.53
CA GLU A 142 12.75 8.02 -7.35
C GLU A 142 11.62 7.95 -8.38
N TYR A 143 10.39 8.33 -7.98
CA TYR A 143 9.25 8.46 -8.89
C TYR A 143 9.59 9.42 -10.04
N MET A 144 10.08 10.61 -9.70
CA MET A 144 10.41 11.64 -10.68
C MET A 144 11.57 11.25 -11.61
N LYS A 145 12.57 10.51 -11.10
CA LYS A 145 13.64 9.97 -11.94
C LYS A 145 13.12 8.99 -12.99
N GLN A 146 12.20 8.10 -12.61
CA GLN A 146 11.61 7.15 -13.56
C GLN A 146 10.78 7.87 -14.62
N CYS A 147 9.95 8.84 -14.23
CA CYS A 147 9.19 9.66 -15.19
C CYS A 147 10.12 10.44 -16.13
N THR A 148 11.17 11.08 -15.60
CA THR A 148 12.14 11.84 -16.41
C THR A 148 12.85 10.93 -17.41
N LYS A 149 13.30 9.75 -16.98
CA LYS A 149 13.89 8.75 -17.86
C LYS A 149 12.92 8.37 -18.98
N TYR A 150 11.66 8.11 -18.65
CA TYR A 150 10.64 7.77 -19.62
C TYR A 150 10.42 8.87 -20.66
N PHE A 151 10.37 10.15 -20.25
CA PHE A 151 10.28 11.27 -21.19
C PHE A 151 11.45 11.29 -22.16
N LEU A 152 12.68 11.13 -21.67
CA LEU A 152 13.88 11.14 -22.51
C LEU A 152 13.91 10.00 -23.53
N GLU A 153 13.31 8.87 -23.21
CA GLU A 153 13.24 7.69 -24.08
C GLU A 153 12.09 7.73 -25.09
N ASN A 154 11.12 8.64 -24.92
CA ASN A 154 9.88 8.71 -25.73
C ASN A 154 9.59 10.13 -26.25
N LEU A 155 10.65 10.93 -26.47
CA LEU A 155 10.61 12.24 -27.13
C LEU A 155 10.65 12.13 -28.66
#